data_AF-A0A853A1P3-F1
#
_entry.id   AF-A0A853A1P3-F1
#
_cell.length_a   1.000
_cell.length_b   1.000
_cell.length_c   1.000
_cell.angle_alpha   90.00
_cell.angle_beta   90.00
_cell.angle_gamma   90.00
#
_symmetry.space_group_name_H-M   'P 1'
#
loop_
_entity.id
_entity.type
_entity.pdbx_description
1 polymer ?
#
loop_
_entity_poly.entity_id
_entity_poly.type
_entity_poly.pdbx_seq_one_letter_code
_entity_poly.pdbx_strand_id
1 'polypeptide(L)'
;MTTSLTEHVPPTGRERVWEAGSAPAGRPAWVQVWTEGGWLPVCRYDALETGRGLAVRVVEREVAVFRDDTGRVHALDNVDPLGGDADVSHGRLADRGDRTVVATAPGRHFALDTGECLQAPGTGLRKHRVRVH
;
A
#
# COMPACT_ATOMS: atom_id res chain seq x y z
N MET A 1 8.27 50.64 54.56
CA MET A 1 7.71 51.37 53.41
C MET A 1 7.21 50.28 52.45
N THR A 2 5.96 49.80 52.56
CA THR A 2 4.76 50.28 51.84
C THR A 2 5.01 50.30 50.32
N THR A 3 4.37 49.50 49.46
CA THR A 3 2.92 49.21 49.36
C THR A 3 2.62 47.87 48.64
N SER A 4 1.55 47.21 49.09
CA SER A 4 0.78 46.10 48.48
C SER A 4 0.01 46.51 47.20
N LEU A 5 -0.39 45.59 46.31
CA LEU A 5 -1.77 45.06 45.99
C LEU A 5 -1.69 44.64 44.48
N THR A 6 -2.41 43.71 43.86
CA THR A 6 -3.47 42.73 44.20
C THR A 6 -3.64 41.79 42.99
N GLU A 7 -4.05 40.55 43.27
CA GLU A 7 -4.38 39.45 42.35
C GLU A 7 -5.42 39.78 41.26
N HIS A 8 -5.40 39.02 40.15
CA HIS A 8 -6.61 38.71 39.40
C HIS A 8 -6.57 37.27 38.84
N VAL A 9 -7.46 36.43 39.37
CA VAL A 9 -7.82 35.05 38.94
C VAL A 9 -9.37 34.97 38.88
N PRO A 10 -9.98 34.09 38.08
CA PRO A 10 -10.46 34.26 36.69
C PRO A 10 -12.01 34.47 36.64
N PRO A 11 -12.70 34.25 35.50
CA PRO A 11 -13.62 33.11 35.54
C PRO A 11 -13.79 32.32 34.23
N THR A 12 -13.94 31.01 34.42
CA THR A 12 -14.77 30.02 33.68
C THR A 12 -15.01 30.21 32.17
N GLY A 13 -14.50 29.23 31.41
CA GLY A 13 -14.90 28.99 30.02
C GLY A 13 -14.76 27.52 29.63
N ARG A 14 -15.75 26.71 30.03
CA ARG A 14 -16.27 25.50 29.35
C ARG A 14 -15.28 24.60 28.61
N GLU A 15 -14.97 23.47 29.24
CA GLU A 15 -15.07 22.11 28.70
C GLU A 15 -14.75 21.94 27.21
N ARG A 16 -13.54 21.45 26.93
CA ARG A 16 -13.37 20.44 25.89
C ARG A 16 -12.79 19.20 26.52
N VAL A 17 -13.69 18.38 27.04
CA VAL A 17 -13.53 16.93 27.05
C VAL A 17 -13.30 16.50 25.60
N TRP A 18 -12.07 16.15 25.26
CA TRP A 18 -11.85 15.12 24.24
C TRP A 18 -11.48 13.85 25.00
N GLU A 19 -12.50 13.17 25.50
CA GLU A 19 -12.39 11.73 25.72
C GLU A 19 -12.45 11.07 24.34
N ALA A 20 -11.30 10.96 23.68
CA ALA A 20 -11.08 9.90 22.71
C ALA A 20 -10.33 8.77 23.43
N GLY A 21 -10.97 8.20 24.44
CA GLY A 21 -10.57 6.90 24.96
C GLY A 21 -11.03 5.81 24.01
N SER A 22 -10.12 5.27 23.20
CA SER A 22 -10.01 3.81 22.98
C SER A 22 -8.71 3.45 22.25
N ALA A 23 -8.11 2.37 22.73
CA ALA A 23 -6.77 1.80 22.49
C ALA A 23 -6.17 1.96 21.08
N PRO A 24 -4.82 1.93 20.94
CA PRO A 24 -4.21 1.71 19.64
C PRO A 24 -4.79 0.42 19.06
N ALA A 25 -5.53 0.54 17.96
CA ALA A 25 -5.88 -0.57 17.09
C ALA A 25 -4.60 -1.42 16.90
N GLY A 26 -4.75 -2.75 17.00
CA GLY A 26 -3.65 -3.70 17.08
C GLY A 26 -2.51 -3.38 16.12
N ARG A 27 -1.28 -3.78 16.51
CA ARG A 27 -0.02 -3.49 15.78
C ARG A 27 -0.26 -3.33 14.28
N PRO A 28 0.09 -2.17 13.67
CA PRO A 28 -0.22 -1.92 12.28
C PRO A 28 0.41 -3.02 11.43
N ALA A 29 -0.43 -3.73 10.67
CA ALA A 29 0.02 -4.82 9.84
C ALA A 29 0.82 -4.26 8.66
N TRP A 30 2.06 -4.71 8.51
CA TRP A 30 2.97 -4.28 7.47
C TRP A 30 2.89 -5.23 6.28
N VAL A 31 2.86 -4.66 5.09
CA VAL A 31 3.16 -5.40 3.88
C VAL A 31 4.67 -5.53 3.77
N GLN A 32 5.13 -6.76 3.57
CA GLN A 32 6.54 -7.06 3.42
C GLN A 32 6.79 -7.82 2.13
N VAL A 33 7.85 -7.44 1.40
CA VAL A 33 8.30 -8.11 0.18
C VAL A 33 9.58 -8.88 0.50
N TRP A 34 9.70 -10.11 -0.02
CA TRP A 34 10.89 -10.93 0.17
C TRP A 34 12.05 -10.42 -0.68
N THR A 35 13.23 -10.39 -0.08
CA THR A 35 14.51 -10.08 -0.71
C THR A 35 15.54 -11.14 -0.34
N GLU A 36 16.73 -11.09 -0.92
CA GLU A 36 17.84 -11.98 -0.51
C GLU A 36 18.23 -11.78 0.97
N GLY A 37 18.09 -10.57 1.50
CA GLY A 37 18.32 -10.24 2.91
C GLY A 37 17.14 -10.55 3.85
N GLY A 38 16.05 -11.11 3.33
CA GLY A 38 14.84 -11.44 4.10
C GLY A 38 13.64 -10.56 3.78
N TRP A 39 12.67 -10.52 4.69
CA TRP A 39 11.43 -9.74 4.52
C TRP A 39 11.65 -8.25 4.78
N LEU A 40 11.44 -7.42 3.77
CA LEU A 40 11.54 -5.96 3.86
C LEU A 40 10.13 -5.35 3.99
N PRO A 41 9.82 -4.60 5.06
CA PRO A 41 8.58 -3.83 5.14
C PRO A 41 8.57 -2.70 4.10
N VAL A 42 7.49 -2.59 3.33
CA VAL A 42 7.37 -1.62 2.22
C VAL A 42 6.27 -0.58 2.44
N CYS A 43 5.15 -0.96 3.04
CA CYS A 43 4.08 -0.05 3.41
C CYS A 43 3.17 -0.66 4.48
N ARG A 44 2.29 0.15 5.06
CA ARG A 44 1.19 -0.35 5.91
C ARG A 44 0.12 -0.99 5.04
N TYR A 45 -0.48 -2.07 5.51
CA TYR A 45 -1.60 -2.71 4.81
C TYR A 45 -2.79 -1.76 4.62
N ASP A 46 -3.06 -0.90 5.61
CA ASP A 46 -4.10 0.13 5.53
C ASP A 46 -3.80 1.27 4.56
N ALA A 47 -2.55 1.42 4.11
CA ALA A 47 -2.19 2.38 3.07
C ALA A 47 -2.45 1.84 1.64
N LEU A 48 -2.71 0.53 1.48
CA LEU A 48 -3.11 -0.03 0.19
C LEU A 48 -4.62 0.13 -0.02
N GLU A 49 -4.97 1.05 -0.92
CA GLU A 49 -6.34 1.11 -1.46
C GLU A 49 -6.64 -0.16 -2.26
N THR A 50 -7.81 -0.75 -1.99
CA THR A 50 -8.26 -1.96 -2.70
C THR A 50 -8.42 -1.65 -4.19
N GLY A 51 -7.85 -2.48 -5.06
CA GLY A 51 -7.94 -2.31 -6.52
C GLY A 51 -6.92 -1.33 -7.12
N ARG A 52 -6.09 -0.67 -6.31
CA ARG A 52 -5.02 0.23 -6.75
C ARG A 52 -3.64 -0.37 -6.49
N GLY A 53 -2.72 -0.07 -7.38
CA GLY A 53 -1.31 -0.36 -7.18
C GLY A 53 -0.61 0.72 -6.38
N LEU A 54 0.40 0.32 -5.61
CA LEU A 54 1.38 1.19 -4.99
C LEU A 54 2.77 0.79 -5.49
N ALA A 55 3.48 1.74 -6.09
CA ALA A 55 4.90 1.54 -6.41
C ALA A 55 5.74 1.63 -5.13
N VAL A 56 6.58 0.63 -4.90
CA VAL A 56 7.54 0.61 -3.79
C VAL A 56 8.92 0.24 -4.31
N ARG A 57 9.95 0.82 -3.70
CA ARG A 57 11.34 0.48 -3.97
C ARG A 57 11.78 -0.65 -3.05
N VAL A 58 12.20 -1.77 -3.62
CA VAL A 58 12.74 -2.93 -2.89
C VAL A 58 14.17 -3.15 -3.33
N VAL A 59 15.12 -2.67 -2.52
CA VAL A 59 16.55 -2.65 -2.88
C VAL A 59 16.73 -1.87 -4.20
N GLU A 60 17.13 -2.53 -5.28
CA GLU A 60 17.35 -1.93 -6.60
C GLU A 60 16.19 -2.20 -7.58
N ARG A 61 15.06 -2.72 -7.10
CA ARG A 61 13.89 -3.04 -7.93
C ARG A 61 12.71 -2.16 -7.58
N GLU A 62 11.94 -1.80 -8.60
CA GLU A 62 10.63 -1.17 -8.43
C GLU A 62 9.56 -2.25 -8.51
N VAL A 63 8.74 -2.32 -7.47
CA VAL A 63 7.73 -3.37 -7.27
C VAL A 63 6.36 -2.71 -7.16
N ALA A 64 5.40 -3.19 -7.93
CA ALA A 64 4.00 -2.80 -7.82
C ALA A 64 3.31 -3.74 -6.82
N VAL A 65 2.76 -3.17 -5.75
CA VAL A 65 2.01 -3.90 -4.74
C VAL A 65 0.52 -3.59 -4.88
N PHE A 66 -0.31 -4.63 -4.88
CA PHE A 66 -1.76 -4.52 -5.02
C PHE A 66 -2.47 -5.20 -3.86
N ARG A 67 -3.62 -4.67 -3.47
CA ARG A 67 -4.61 -5.36 -2.64
C ARG A 67 -5.85 -5.65 -3.48
N ASP A 68 -6.24 -6.91 -3.57
CA ASP A 68 -7.49 -7.29 -4.26
C ASP A 68 -8.73 -7.13 -3.37
N ASP A 69 -9.92 -7.33 -3.94
CA ASP A 69 -11.20 -7.20 -3.25
C ASP A 69 -11.38 -8.20 -2.09
N THR A 70 -10.67 -9.33 -2.13
CA THR A 70 -10.64 -10.33 -1.06
C THR A 70 -9.69 -9.94 0.08
N GLY A 71 -8.92 -8.86 -0.08
CA GLY A 71 -7.92 -8.39 0.86
C GLY A 71 -6.56 -9.09 0.75
N ARG A 72 -6.35 -9.92 -0.27
CA ARG A 72 -5.02 -10.53 -0.51
C ARG A 72 -4.10 -9.51 -1.15
N VAL A 73 -2.82 -9.61 -0.80
CA VAL A 73 -1.77 -8.73 -1.33
C VAL A 73 -0.95 -9.48 -2.38
N HIS A 74 -0.67 -8.80 -3.48
CA HIS A 74 0.14 -9.29 -4.59
C HIS A 74 1.28 -8.31 -4.87
N ALA A 75 2.40 -8.81 -5.37
CA ALA A 75 3.58 -7.99 -5.69
C ALA A 75 4.21 -8.46 -7.01
N LEU A 76 4.36 -7.55 -7.96
CA LEU A 76 4.93 -7.79 -9.29
C LEU A 76 6.04 -6.77 -9.57
N ASP A 77 6.96 -7.06 -10.49
CA ASP A 77 7.82 -6.00 -11.05
C ASP A 77 6.95 -4.83 -11.56
N ASN A 78 7.37 -3.59 -11.28
CA ASN A 78 6.59 -2.41 -11.63
C ASN A 78 6.74 -1.98 -13.09
N VAL A 79 7.74 -2.48 -13.82
CA VAL A 79 8.00 -2.06 -15.20
C VAL A 79 7.46 -3.11 -16.19
N ASP A 80 6.57 -2.69 -17.09
CA ASP A 80 6.09 -3.52 -18.19
C ASP A 80 7.23 -3.81 -19.21
N PRO A 81 7.68 -5.07 -19.36
CA PRO A 81 8.80 -5.42 -20.25
C PRO A 81 8.45 -5.28 -21.74
N LEU A 82 7.16 -5.19 -22.08
CA LEU A 82 6.66 -5.05 -23.46
C LEU A 82 6.19 -3.63 -23.77
N GLY A 83 5.93 -2.83 -22.74
CA GLY A 83 5.30 -1.51 -22.82
C GLY A 83 6.27 -0.32 -22.74
N GLY A 84 7.56 -0.55 -22.47
CA GLY A 84 8.62 0.48 -22.53
C GLY A 84 8.37 1.69 -21.64
N ASP A 85 8.46 1.52 -20.31
CA ASP A 85 8.30 2.52 -19.24
C ASP A 85 6.89 2.66 -18.62
N ALA A 86 5.92 1.83 -19.01
CA ALA A 86 4.63 1.83 -18.32
C ALA A 86 4.72 1.19 -16.93
N ASP A 87 4.44 2.00 -15.90
CA ASP A 87 4.34 1.52 -14.52
C ASP A 87 3.07 0.68 -14.32
N VAL A 88 3.28 -0.57 -13.91
CA VAL A 88 2.24 -1.55 -13.62
C VAL A 88 1.36 -1.07 -12.46
N SER A 89 1.94 -0.40 -11.46
CA SER A 89 1.21 0.15 -10.31
C SER A 89 0.12 1.16 -10.68
N HIS A 90 0.22 1.84 -11.83
CA HIS A 90 -0.83 2.73 -12.35
C HIS A 90 -1.96 1.97 -13.05
N GLY A 91 -1.80 0.66 -13.25
CA GLY A 91 -2.83 -0.20 -13.79
C GLY A 91 -4.02 -0.37 -12.85
N ARG A 92 -5.15 -0.77 -13.41
CA ARG A 92 -6.39 -1.04 -12.66
C ARG A 92 -6.60 -2.55 -12.57
N LEU A 93 -6.96 -3.03 -11.38
CA LEU A 93 -7.36 -4.44 -11.25
C LEU A 93 -8.66 -4.71 -12.00
N ALA A 94 -8.71 -5.84 -12.67
CA ALA A 94 -9.89 -6.33 -13.38
C ALA A 94 -10.03 -7.83 -13.14
N ASP A 95 -11.27 -8.28 -12.99
CA ASP A 95 -11.58 -9.69 -13.02
C ASP A 95 -11.70 -10.18 -14.48
N ARG A 96 -11.17 -11.37 -14.76
CA ARG A 96 -11.27 -12.05 -16.06
C ARG A 96 -11.87 -13.44 -15.93
N GLY A 97 -12.75 -13.65 -14.95
CA GLY A 97 -13.44 -14.92 -14.69
C GLY A 97 -12.60 -15.86 -13.85
N ASP A 98 -11.52 -16.42 -14.42
CA ASP A 98 -10.66 -17.40 -13.74
C ASP A 98 -9.51 -16.77 -12.94
N ARG A 99 -9.20 -15.50 -13.17
CA ARG A 99 -8.08 -14.78 -12.53
C ARG A 99 -8.27 -13.27 -12.48
N THR A 100 -7.73 -12.67 -11.44
CA THR A 100 -7.58 -11.22 -11.32
C THR A 100 -6.32 -10.76 -12.04
N VAL A 101 -6.44 -9.73 -12.86
CA VAL A 101 -5.34 -9.14 -13.62
C VAL A 101 -5.18 -7.67 -13.28
N VAL A 102 -3.99 -7.12 -13.48
CA VAL A 102 -3.79 -5.68 -13.61
C VAL A 102 -3.78 -5.29 -15.10
N ALA A 103 -4.64 -4.36 -15.48
CA ALA A 103 -4.70 -3.77 -16.81
C ALA A 103 -3.89 -2.46 -16.82
N THR A 104 -2.78 -2.42 -17.57
CA THR A 104 -1.92 -1.23 -17.70
C THR A 104 -2.43 -0.28 -18.78
N ALA A 105 -1.96 0.98 -18.78
CA ALA A 105 -2.40 1.99 -19.75
C ALA A 105 -2.17 1.60 -21.24
N PRO A 106 -1.06 0.92 -21.62
CA PRO A 106 -0.89 0.36 -22.97
C PRO A 106 -1.84 -0.81 -23.31
N GLY A 107 -2.76 -1.17 -22.42
CA GLY A 107 -3.73 -2.23 -22.62
C GLY A 107 -3.17 -3.64 -22.39
N ARG A 108 -2.04 -3.78 -21.67
CA ARG A 108 -1.52 -5.09 -21.25
C ARG A 108 -2.24 -5.59 -20.01
N HIS A 109 -2.44 -6.91 -19.92
CA HIS A 109 -3.07 -7.55 -18.78
C HIS A 109 -2.10 -8.55 -18.19
N PHE A 110 -1.75 -8.37 -16.93
CA PHE A 110 -0.87 -9.27 -16.20
C PHE A 110 -1.64 -9.94 -15.07
N ALA A 111 -1.61 -11.27 -15.01
CA ALA A 111 -2.23 -12.03 -13.92
C ALA A 111 -1.55 -11.72 -12.59
N LEU A 112 -2.30 -11.36 -11.55
CA LEU A 112 -1.70 -11.02 -10.24
C LEU A 112 -1.05 -12.23 -9.56
N ASP A 113 -1.61 -13.41 -9.80
CA ASP A 113 -1.21 -14.65 -9.15
C ASP A 113 0.03 -15.30 -9.79
N THR A 114 0.33 -15.02 -11.06
CA THR A 114 1.52 -15.57 -11.75
C THR A 114 2.47 -14.52 -12.33
N GLY A 115 1.97 -13.32 -12.64
CA GLY A 115 2.67 -12.31 -13.42
C GLY A 115 2.57 -12.49 -14.94
N GLU A 116 1.92 -13.55 -15.42
CA GLU A 116 1.82 -13.86 -16.86
C GLU A 116 1.08 -12.75 -17.64
N CYS A 117 1.62 -12.37 -18.80
CA CYS A 117 0.93 -11.50 -19.75
C CYS A 117 -0.07 -12.29 -20.59
N LEU A 118 -1.36 -11.93 -20.51
CA LEU A 118 -2.43 -12.63 -21.24
C LEU A 118 -2.31 -12.48 -22.77
N GLN A 119 -1.64 -11.43 -23.24
CA GLN A 119 -1.49 -11.13 -24.66
C GLN A 119 -0.20 -11.67 -25.26
N ALA A 120 0.74 -12.16 -24.44
CA ALA A 120 2.03 -12.64 -24.87
C ALA A 120 2.45 -13.87 -24.04
N PRO A 121 1.96 -15.07 -24.39
CA PRO A 121 2.30 -16.29 -23.68
C PRO A 121 3.81 -16.49 -23.58
N GLY A 122 4.28 -16.89 -22.40
CA GLY A 122 5.71 -17.04 -22.11
C GLY A 122 6.43 -15.72 -21.74
N THR A 123 5.74 -14.58 -21.79
CA THR A 123 6.24 -13.30 -21.26
C THR A 123 5.40 -12.88 -20.06
N GLY A 124 6.02 -12.23 -19.08
CA GLY A 124 5.32 -11.75 -17.90
C GLY A 124 6.22 -10.96 -16.97
N LEU A 125 5.62 -10.49 -15.89
CA LEU A 125 6.28 -9.82 -14.79
C LEU A 125 6.79 -10.86 -13.80
N ARG A 126 7.92 -10.57 -13.15
CA ARG A 126 8.33 -11.35 -11.98
C ARG A 126 7.30 -11.15 -10.87
N LYS A 127 6.80 -12.25 -10.32
CA LYS A 127 6.07 -12.23 -9.05
C LYS A 127 7.03 -12.26 -7.86
N HIS A 128 6.83 -11.33 -6.94
CA HIS A 128 7.56 -11.29 -5.67
C HIS A 128 6.77 -11.98 -4.58
N ARG A 129 7.46 -12.66 -3.66
CA ARG A 129 6.82 -13.17 -2.44
C ARG A 129 6.46 -11.97 -1.57
N VAL A 130 5.21 -11.90 -1.17
CA VAL A 130 4.67 -10.82 -0.32
C VAL A 130 3.90 -11.44 0.84
N ARG A 131 3.92 -10.77 1.98
CA ARG A 131 3.11 -11.14 3.16
C ARG A 131 2.63 -9.91 3.91
N VAL A 132 1.63 -10.13 4.76
CA VAL A 132 1.14 -9.14 5.74
C VAL A 132 1.51 -9.65 7.12
N HIS A 133 2.15 -8.83 7.96
CA HIS A 133 2.60 -9.19 9.31
C HIS A 133 2.39 -8.05 10.32
#